data_AF-A0A6I4ZZD6-F1
#
_entry.id   AF-A0A6I4ZZD6-F1
#
_cell.length_a   1.000
_cell.length_b   1.000
_cell.length_c   1.000
_cell.angle_alpha   90.00
_cell.angle_beta   90.00
_cell.angle_gamma   90.00
#
_symmetry.space_group_name_H-M   'P 1'
#
loop_
_entity.id
_entity.type
_entity.pdbx_description
1 polymer ?
#
loop_
_entity_poly.entity_id
_entity_poly.type
_entity_poly.pdbx_seq_one_letter_code
_entity_poly.pdbx_strand_id
1 'polypeptide(L)'
;MRAMDKIKVIEADAYLTIEDTNVLSTDEMMQLVKHELSEKLLNQYKNITVLVHSNFPEQVEQSLIQRGFYFHDETLFVQKKLQNEEITFGSAITLSSLHHVSLDTFKETWLEVMSGSLNAPSSLHMNEQMMGVKKELGGGI
;
A
#
# COMPACT_ATOMS: atom_id res chain seq x y z
N MET A 1 25.44 4.52 4.97
CA MET A 1 24.25 4.36 4.12
C MET A 1 23.05 4.48 5.03
N ARG A 2 22.05 5.29 4.69
CA ARG A 2 20.85 5.46 5.53
C ARG A 2 19.93 4.26 5.37
N ALA A 3 19.09 3.98 6.36
CA ALA A 3 18.09 2.92 6.25
C ALA A 3 17.10 3.22 5.12
N MET A 4 16.74 4.50 4.95
CA MET A 4 15.85 4.98 3.91
C MET A 4 16.40 4.83 2.47
N ASP A 5 17.72 4.68 2.31
CA ASP A 5 18.35 4.45 0.99
C ASP A 5 18.16 2.99 0.52
N LYS A 6 17.73 2.08 1.40
CA LYS A 6 17.62 0.63 1.12
C LYS A 6 16.20 0.17 0.86
N ILE A 7 15.21 0.96 1.25
CA ILE A 7 13.80 0.61 1.23
C ILE A 7 13.09 1.31 0.07
N LYS A 8 11.92 0.81 -0.29
CA LYS A 8 11.08 1.47 -1.28
C LYS A 8 10.27 2.57 -0.59
N VAL A 9 10.30 3.77 -1.18
CA VAL A 9 9.54 4.92 -0.69
C VAL A 9 8.65 5.43 -1.81
N ILE A 10 7.34 5.44 -1.57
CA ILE A 10 6.34 6.03 -2.47
C ILE A 10 5.94 7.37 -1.88
N GLU A 11 6.24 8.43 -2.60
CA GLU A 11 5.94 9.81 -2.22
C GLU A 11 4.94 10.45 -3.19
N ALA A 12 3.97 11.16 -2.61
CA ALA A 12 3.08 12.09 -3.29
C ALA A 12 2.82 13.31 -2.40
N ASP A 13 2.12 14.33 -2.93
CA ASP A 13 1.95 15.63 -2.28
C ASP A 13 1.41 15.56 -0.84
N ALA A 14 0.57 14.58 -0.52
CA ALA A 14 -0.08 14.46 0.79
C ALA A 14 0.37 13.24 1.62
N TYR A 15 1.11 12.28 1.04
CA TYR A 15 1.41 11.03 1.73
C TYR A 15 2.79 10.46 1.40
N LEU A 16 3.30 9.67 2.35
CA LEU A 16 4.54 8.91 2.24
C LEU A 16 4.27 7.46 2.65
N THR A 17 4.53 6.52 1.77
CA THR A 17 4.49 5.08 2.08
C THR A 17 5.89 4.51 2.05
N ILE A 18 6.30 3.90 3.16
CA ILE A 18 7.55 3.16 3.28
C ILE A 18 7.24 1.67 3.15
N GLU A 19 7.82 1.05 2.14
CA GLU A 19 7.64 -0.37 1.78
C GLU A 19 8.99 -1.10 1.81
N ASP A 20 8.96 -2.42 1.61
CA ASP A 20 10.16 -3.28 1.55
C ASP A 20 11.07 -3.18 2.79
N THR A 21 10.49 -3.01 3.97
CA THR A 21 11.25 -2.91 5.24
C THR A 21 11.99 -4.21 5.59
N ASN A 22 11.61 -5.34 4.99
CA ASN A 22 12.24 -6.65 5.21
C ASN A 22 13.72 -6.72 4.85
N VAL A 23 14.23 -5.77 4.05
CA VAL A 23 15.65 -5.65 3.70
C VAL A 23 16.50 -5.04 4.83
N LEU A 24 15.86 -4.45 5.84
CA LEU A 24 16.53 -3.86 6.99
C LEU A 24 16.75 -4.87 8.11
N SER A 25 17.88 -4.77 8.79
CA SER A 25 18.05 -5.36 10.10
C SER A 25 17.21 -4.63 11.15
N THR A 26 16.99 -5.26 12.31
CA THR A 26 16.29 -4.64 13.44
C THR A 26 16.93 -3.30 13.84
N ASP A 27 18.26 -3.22 13.90
CA ASP A 27 18.95 -1.99 14.29
C ASP A 27 18.74 -0.87 13.25
N GLU A 28 18.73 -1.20 11.96
CA GLU A 28 18.44 -0.25 10.89
C GLU A 28 17.00 0.21 10.89
N MET A 29 16.05 -0.68 11.17
CA MET A 29 14.63 -0.32 11.34
C MET A 29 14.45 0.60 12.55
N MET A 30 15.15 0.32 13.66
CA MET A 30 15.15 1.19 14.83
C MET A 30 15.78 2.56 14.53
N GLN A 31 16.84 2.60 13.72
CA GLN A 31 17.45 3.85 13.25
C GLN A 31 16.49 4.65 12.36
N LEU A 32 15.80 3.99 11.43
CA LEU A 32 14.76 4.59 10.60
C LEU A 32 13.68 5.25 11.47
N VAL A 33 13.14 4.50 12.42
CA VAL A 33 12.06 4.96 13.29
C VAL A 33 12.51 6.09 14.22
N LYS A 34 13.71 6.01 14.81
CA LYS A 34 14.15 6.99 15.82
C LYS A 34 14.77 8.25 15.23
N HIS A 35 15.37 8.17 14.05
CA HIS A 35 16.22 9.25 13.54
C HIS A 35 15.82 9.74 12.15
N GLU A 36 15.54 8.84 11.21
CA GLU A 36 15.31 9.22 9.82
C GLU A 36 13.87 9.70 9.58
N LEU A 37 12.89 9.10 10.26
CA LEU A 37 11.52 9.59 10.32
C LEU A 37 11.38 10.84 11.21
N SER A 38 12.24 11.85 11.06
CA SER A 38 12.27 13.04 11.94
C SER A 38 10.92 13.76 12.10
N GLU A 39 10.76 14.52 13.18
CA GLU A 39 9.56 15.36 13.39
C GLU A 39 9.26 16.28 12.21
N LYS A 40 10.29 16.77 11.51
CA LYS A 40 10.10 17.56 10.30
C LYS A 40 9.41 16.76 9.20
N LEU A 41 9.82 15.51 9.00
CA LEU A 41 9.23 14.62 8.01
C LEU A 41 7.80 14.23 8.40
N LEU A 42 7.57 13.91 9.68
CA LEU A 42 6.25 13.59 10.20
C LEU A 42 5.26 14.74 10.00
N ASN A 43 5.71 15.98 10.14
CA ASN A 43 4.88 17.17 9.94
C ASN A 43 4.72 17.59 8.47
N GLN A 44 5.48 17.00 7.54
CA GLN A 44 5.43 17.35 6.11
C GLN A 44 4.23 16.69 5.41
N TYR A 45 3.89 15.47 5.80
CA TYR A 45 2.83 14.68 5.14
C TYR A 45 1.58 14.60 6.02
N LYS A 46 0.41 14.50 5.38
CA LYS A 46 -0.84 14.25 6.11
C LYS A 46 -0.92 12.81 6.62
N ASN A 47 -0.39 11.87 5.84
CA ASN A 47 -0.38 10.44 6.16
C ASN A 47 1.01 9.85 5.89
N ILE A 48 1.54 9.12 6.86
CA ILE A 48 2.75 8.31 6.69
C ILE A 48 2.40 6.87 7.04
N THR A 49 2.63 5.97 6.11
CA THR A 49 2.40 4.54 6.28
C THR A 49 3.73 3.82 6.24
N VAL A 50 3.96 2.92 7.20
CA VAL A 50 5.15 2.08 7.25
C VAL A 50 4.70 0.63 7.21
N LEU A 51 5.03 -0.08 6.13
CA LEU A 51 4.75 -1.50 6.02
C LEU A 51 5.81 -2.27 6.80
N VAL A 52 5.47 -2.68 8.03
CA VAL A 52 6.39 -3.41 8.92
C VAL A 52 6.32 -4.90 8.59
N HIS A 53 7.45 -5.49 8.21
CA HIS A 53 7.51 -6.92 7.96
C HIS A 53 7.45 -7.73 9.27
N SER A 54 6.81 -8.90 9.24
CA SER A 54 6.53 -9.74 10.42
C SER A 54 7.76 -10.35 11.12
N ASN A 55 8.95 -10.17 10.55
CA ASN A 55 10.21 -10.63 11.15
C ASN A 55 10.77 -9.63 12.18
N PHE A 56 10.22 -8.41 12.25
CA PHE A 56 10.65 -7.44 13.24
C PHE A 56 10.13 -7.78 14.63
N PRO A 57 10.95 -7.59 15.68
CA PRO A 57 10.52 -7.78 17.05
C PRO A 57 9.54 -6.70 17.50
N GLU A 58 8.72 -7.02 18.50
CA GLU A 58 7.70 -6.14 19.09
C GLU A 58 8.23 -4.74 19.48
N GLN A 59 9.52 -4.63 19.86
CA GLN A 59 10.14 -3.34 20.17
C GLN A 59 10.08 -2.31 19.02
N VAL A 60 10.03 -2.77 17.75
CA VAL A 60 9.88 -1.89 16.58
C VAL A 60 8.48 -1.30 16.56
N GLU A 61 7.47 -2.14 16.77
CA GLU A 61 6.06 -1.71 16.86
C GLU A 61 5.87 -0.73 18.03
N GLN A 62 6.40 -1.06 19.21
CA GLN A 62 6.34 -0.17 20.37
C GLN A 62 7.00 1.19 20.08
N SER A 63 8.12 1.19 19.35
CA SER A 63 8.81 2.43 18.95
C SER A 63 8.00 3.25 17.96
N LEU A 64 7.28 2.62 17.03
CA LEU A 64 6.37 3.29 16.11
C LEU A 64 5.17 3.89 16.86
N ILE A 65 4.55 3.14 17.78
CA ILE A 65 3.43 3.61 18.61
C ILE A 65 3.83 4.83 19.46
N GLN A 66 5.03 4.80 20.07
CA GLN A 66 5.56 5.94 20.82
C GLN A 66 5.73 7.21 19.97
N ARG A 67 5.81 7.05 18.65
CA ARG A 67 5.92 8.15 17.68
C ARG A 67 4.59 8.50 17.01
N GLY A 68 3.47 8.00 17.53
CA GLY A 68 2.13 8.34 17.08
C GLY A 68 1.61 7.51 15.90
N PHE A 69 2.35 6.48 15.48
CA PHE A 69 1.81 5.50 14.53
C PHE A 69 0.79 4.59 15.24
N TYR A 70 -0.14 4.03 14.48
CA TYR A 70 -1.09 3.04 14.95
C TYR A 70 -1.17 1.89 13.95
N PHE A 71 -1.59 0.72 14.43
CA PHE A 71 -1.84 -0.42 13.56
C PHE A 71 -3.02 -0.11 12.62
N HIS A 72 -2.75 -0.10 11.32
CA HIS A 72 -3.74 0.24 10.30
C HIS A 72 -4.35 -1.02 9.66
N ASP A 73 -3.51 -1.95 9.19
CA ASP A 73 -3.94 -3.21 8.56
C ASP A 73 -2.79 -4.23 8.55
N GLU A 74 -3.09 -5.48 8.19
CA GLU A 74 -2.12 -6.55 7.93
C GLU A 74 -2.29 -7.13 6.52
N THR A 75 -1.17 -7.30 5.81
CA THR A 75 -1.17 -7.91 4.47
C THR A 75 -0.71 -9.36 4.53
N LEU A 76 -1.56 -10.29 4.09
CA LEU A 76 -1.19 -11.69 3.88
C LEU A 76 -0.92 -11.97 2.40
N PHE A 77 0.31 -12.38 2.08
CA PHE A 77 0.66 -12.80 0.72
C PHE A 77 0.38 -14.29 0.51
N VAL A 78 -0.49 -14.62 -0.44
CA VAL A 78 -0.87 -16.01 -0.77
C VAL A 78 -0.62 -16.32 -2.24
N GLN A 79 -0.28 -17.57 -2.56
CA GLN A 79 -0.04 -18.01 -3.93
C GLN A 79 -0.74 -19.34 -4.22
N LYS A 80 -1.41 -19.41 -5.39
CA LYS A 80 -1.97 -20.63 -5.96
C LYS A 80 -1.43 -20.84 -7.38
N LYS A 81 -0.98 -22.06 -7.70
CA LYS A 81 -0.54 -22.41 -9.07
C LYS A 81 -1.77 -22.73 -9.93
N LEU A 82 -1.89 -22.09 -11.10
CA LEU A 82 -3.05 -22.22 -11.99
C LEU A 82 -2.82 -23.16 -13.19
N GLN A 83 -1.64 -23.78 -13.30
CA GLN A 83 -1.16 -24.45 -14.52
C GLN A 83 -2.04 -25.62 -15.01
N ASN A 84 -2.97 -26.12 -14.20
CA ASN A 84 -3.84 -27.25 -14.53
C ASN A 84 -5.34 -26.97 -14.24
N GLU A 85 -5.74 -25.71 -14.08
CA GLU A 85 -7.15 -25.37 -13.81
C GLU A 85 -7.84 -24.84 -15.08
N GLU A 86 -8.87 -25.53 -15.54
CA GLU A 86 -9.86 -24.92 -16.43
C GLU A 86 -10.70 -23.94 -15.61
N ILE A 87 -10.46 -22.65 -15.79
CA ILE A 87 -11.30 -21.61 -15.21
C ILE A 87 -12.63 -21.61 -15.96
N THR A 88 -13.63 -22.28 -15.40
CA THR A 88 -14.99 -22.27 -15.91
C THR A 88 -15.79 -21.22 -15.15
N PHE A 89 -16.25 -20.20 -15.87
CA PHE A 89 -17.22 -19.27 -15.33
C PHE A 89 -18.61 -19.90 -15.47
N GLY A 90 -19.43 -19.84 -14.43
CA GLY A 90 -20.84 -20.20 -14.55
C GLY A 90 -21.50 -19.35 -15.64
N SER A 91 -22.55 -19.86 -16.29
CA SER A 91 -23.25 -19.19 -17.41
C SER A 91 -23.82 -17.80 -17.09
N ALA A 92 -23.79 -17.38 -15.82
CA ALA A 92 -24.25 -16.08 -15.34
C ALA A 92 -23.17 -14.98 -15.33
N ILE A 93 -21.89 -15.30 -15.61
CA ILE A 93 -20.80 -14.32 -15.57
C ILE A 93 -20.18 -14.15 -16.95
N THR A 94 -20.16 -12.91 -17.44
CA THR A 94 -19.46 -12.52 -18.67
C THR A 94 -18.27 -11.63 -18.34
N LEU A 95 -17.12 -11.88 -18.97
CA LEU A 95 -15.94 -11.03 -18.84
C LEU A 95 -15.93 -9.93 -19.91
N SER A 96 -15.57 -8.72 -19.52
CA SER A 96 -15.37 -7.59 -20.43
C SER A 96 -13.96 -7.04 -20.32
N SER A 97 -13.39 -6.60 -21.43
CA SER A 97 -12.08 -5.94 -21.46
C SER A 97 -12.18 -4.52 -20.88
N LEU A 98 -11.21 -4.13 -20.05
CA LEU A 98 -11.11 -2.76 -19.53
C LEU A 98 -11.00 -1.70 -20.64
N HIS A 99 -10.49 -2.06 -21.83
CA HIS A 99 -10.46 -1.16 -23.00
C HIS A 99 -11.85 -0.76 -23.51
N HIS A 100 -12.90 -1.50 -23.12
CA HIS A 100 -14.28 -1.22 -23.51
C HIS A 100 -15.11 -0.64 -22.36
N VAL A 101 -14.50 -0.42 -21.19
CA VAL A 101 -15.15 0.16 -20.01
C VAL A 101 -14.71 1.62 -19.88
N SER A 102 -15.67 2.53 -19.69
CA SER A 102 -15.34 3.94 -19.47
C SER A 102 -14.63 4.12 -18.12
N LEU A 103 -13.76 5.14 -18.02
CA LEU A 103 -13.09 5.46 -16.76
C LEU A 103 -14.09 5.76 -15.63
N ASP A 104 -15.22 6.40 -15.95
CA ASP A 104 -16.23 6.74 -14.94
C ASP A 104 -16.94 5.49 -14.43
N THR A 105 -17.35 4.58 -15.34
CA THR A 105 -17.91 3.28 -14.97
C THR A 105 -16.94 2.49 -14.09
N PHE A 106 -15.65 2.47 -14.45
CA PHE A 106 -14.63 1.82 -13.65
C PHE A 106 -14.54 2.39 -12.23
N LYS A 107 -14.50 3.73 -12.10
CA LYS A 107 -14.44 4.40 -10.78
C LYS A 107 -15.67 4.12 -9.93
N GLU A 108 -16.86 4.15 -10.52
CA GLU A 108 -18.12 3.87 -9.83
C GLU A 108 -18.15 2.43 -9.33
N THR A 109 -17.86 1.46 -10.20
CA THR A 109 -17.80 0.04 -9.80
C THR A 109 -16.73 -0.20 -8.75
N TRP A 110 -15.56 0.43 -8.86
CA TRP A 110 -14.50 0.32 -7.85
C TRP A 110 -14.95 0.87 -6.49
N LEU A 111 -15.57 2.05 -6.45
CA LEU A 111 -16.10 2.63 -5.22
C LEU A 111 -17.14 1.71 -4.57
N GLU A 112 -18.03 1.14 -5.36
CA GLU A 112 -19.09 0.25 -4.87
C GLU A 112 -18.50 -1.06 -4.30
N VAL A 113 -17.56 -1.69 -5.01
CA VAL A 113 -16.91 -2.93 -4.53
C VAL A 113 -16.06 -2.69 -3.29
N MET A 114 -15.42 -1.53 -3.18
CA MET A 114 -14.64 -1.18 -1.99
C MET A 114 -15.54 -0.78 -0.81
N SER A 115 -16.81 -0.44 -1.04
CA SER A 115 -17.77 -0.11 0.02
C SER A 115 -18.11 -1.37 0.83
N GLY A 116 -17.67 -1.40 2.09
CA GLY A 116 -17.84 -2.56 2.97
C GLY A 116 -16.78 -3.65 2.78
N SER A 117 -15.70 -3.36 2.04
CA SER A 117 -14.50 -4.20 2.03
C SER A 117 -13.92 -4.33 3.43
N LEU A 118 -13.34 -5.50 3.73
CA LEU A 118 -12.57 -5.72 4.95
C LEU A 118 -11.17 -5.10 4.91
N ASN A 119 -10.72 -4.66 3.72
CA ASN A 119 -9.47 -3.93 3.59
C ASN A 119 -9.60 -2.59 4.32
N ALA A 120 -8.52 -2.14 4.95
CA ALA A 120 -8.53 -0.84 5.58
C ALA A 120 -8.87 0.27 4.55
N PRO A 121 -9.72 1.24 4.93
CA PRO A 121 -10.18 2.28 4.03
C PRO A 121 -8.99 3.09 3.53
N SER A 122 -8.98 3.40 2.23
CA SER A 122 -7.93 4.26 1.69
C SER A 122 -8.05 5.67 2.29
N SER A 123 -6.91 6.26 2.65
CA SER A 123 -6.81 7.67 3.02
C SER A 123 -6.92 8.62 1.82
N LEU A 124 -6.98 8.07 0.60
CA LEU A 124 -7.04 8.81 -0.66
C LEU A 124 -8.46 8.82 -1.25
N HIS A 125 -8.84 9.94 -1.85
CA HIS A 125 -10.04 10.01 -2.68
C HIS A 125 -9.83 9.27 -4.00
N MET A 126 -10.92 8.81 -4.62
CA MET A 126 -10.90 8.02 -5.86
C MET A 126 -10.03 8.64 -6.97
N ASN A 127 -10.10 9.95 -7.17
CA ASN A 127 -9.27 10.61 -8.18
C ASN A 127 -7.77 10.56 -7.85
N GLU A 128 -7.40 10.64 -6.57
CA GLU A 128 -6.02 10.52 -6.10
C GLU A 128 -5.51 9.09 -6.26
N GLN A 129 -6.35 8.10 -5.92
CA GLN A 129 -6.04 6.68 -6.17
C GLN A 129 -5.78 6.44 -7.66
N MET A 130 -6.63 6.96 -8.55
CA MET A 130 -6.45 6.79 -9.99
C MET A 130 -5.21 7.50 -10.53
N MET A 131 -4.79 8.62 -9.94
CA MET A 131 -3.49 9.25 -10.29
C MET A 131 -2.32 8.36 -9.88
N GLY A 132 -2.38 7.73 -8.70
CA GLY A 132 -1.39 6.74 -8.26
C GLY A 132 -1.29 5.56 -9.22
N VAL A 133 -2.43 4.95 -9.57
CA VAL A 133 -2.51 3.85 -10.53
C VAL A 133 -1.91 4.22 -11.88
N LYS A 134 -2.22 5.42 -12.41
CA LYS A 134 -1.63 5.91 -13.68
C LYS A 134 -0.11 6.08 -13.60
N LYS A 135 0.41 6.52 -12.45
CA LYS A 135 1.84 6.66 -12.22
C LYS A 135 2.53 5.29 -12.20
N GLU A 136 1.91 4.29 -11.57
CA GLU A 136 2.47 2.93 -11.45
C GLU A 136 2.40 2.13 -12.75
N LEU A 137 1.33 2.26 -13.52
CA LEU A 137 1.17 1.57 -14.80
C LEU A 137 2.03 2.18 -15.93
N GLY A 138 2.70 3.31 -15.67
CA GLY A 138 3.35 4.13 -16.69
C GLY A 138 2.32 4.92 -17.49
N GLY A 139 2.54 6.21 -17.71
CA GLY A 139 1.54 7.19 -18.21
C GLY A 139 0.94 6.97 -19.61
N GLY A 140 0.96 5.74 -20.15
CA GLY A 140 0.24 5.33 -21.36
C GLY A 140 -1.09 4.66 -21.01
N ILE A 141 -2.10 5.47 -20.69
CA ILE A 141 -3.51 5.12 -20.90
C ILE A 141 -4.16 6.27 -21.66
#